data_AF-A0A1Q6T5X2-F1
#
_entry.id   AF-A0A1Q6T5X2-F1
#
_cell.length_a   1.000
_cell.length_b   1.000
_cell.length_c   1.000
_cell.angle_alpha   90.00
_cell.angle_beta   90.00
_cell.angle_gamma   90.00
#
_symmetry.space_group_name_H-M   'P 1'
#
loop_
_entity.id
_entity.type
_entity.pdbx_description
1 polymer ?
#
loop_
_entity_poly.entity_id
_entity_poly.type
_entity_poly.pdbx_seq_one_letter_code
_entity_poly.pdbx_strand_id
1 'polypeptide(L)'
;MKSHFKNILLLGGIYAAGSITLAYFSSFVAEAAGLLWLAVCAAALVKLVWTKKLGLLAKFAKRLPRLAFFLTAIGWLPYAVTLFSFALSVAGTVITGELGRLALINIYNLSSYVWTGGLVFSLGYAVYRVFYKKDYDEDGDAECVENSAIV
;
A
#
# COMPACT_ATOMS: atom_id res chain seq x y z
N MET A 1 -4.39 -1.67 -16.15
CA MET A 1 -4.84 -0.82 -15.01
C MET A 1 -4.61 0.63 -15.35
N LYS A 2 -5.60 1.52 -15.17
CA LYS A 2 -5.42 2.98 -15.35
C LYS A 2 -4.25 3.45 -14.46
N SER A 3 -3.30 4.21 -15.03
CA SER A 3 -2.06 4.70 -14.37
C SER A 3 -2.32 5.29 -12.97
N HIS A 4 -3.49 5.90 -12.77
CA HIS A 4 -3.94 6.44 -11.48
C HIS A 4 -4.04 5.39 -10.35
N PHE A 5 -4.58 4.20 -10.63
CA PHE A 5 -4.75 3.15 -9.63
C PHE A 5 -3.40 2.54 -9.20
N LYS A 6 -2.45 2.43 -10.14
CA LYS A 6 -1.07 2.02 -9.83
C LYS A 6 -0.40 3.02 -8.88
N ASN A 7 -0.60 4.32 -9.08
CA ASN A 7 -0.01 5.35 -8.21
C ASN A 7 -0.62 5.36 -6.79
N ILE A 8 -1.93 5.07 -6.66
CA ILE A 8 -2.58 4.91 -5.35
C ILE A 8 -1.98 3.71 -4.62
N LEU A 9 -1.94 2.55 -5.28
CA LEU A 9 -1.36 1.35 -4.68
C LEU A 9 0.12 1.56 -4.33
N LEU A 10 0.90 2.19 -5.20
CA LEU A 10 2.30 2.52 -4.90
C LEU A 10 2.44 3.37 -3.63
N LEU A 11 1.58 4.39 -3.46
CA LEU A 11 1.55 5.23 -2.27
C LEU A 11 1.19 4.42 -1.02
N GLY A 12 0.19 3.54 -1.12
CA GLY A 12 -0.17 2.62 -0.03
C GLY A 12 0.97 1.68 0.34
N GLY A 13 1.75 1.22 -0.65
CA GLY A 13 2.91 0.38 -0.42
C GLY A 13 4.02 1.10 0.32
N ILE A 14 4.30 2.34 -0.09
CA ILE A 14 5.27 3.22 0.56
C ILE A 14 4.85 3.48 2.01
N TYR A 15 3.56 3.77 2.24
CA TYR A 15 3.03 3.94 3.58
C TYR A 15 3.24 2.66 4.41
N ALA A 16 2.84 1.49 3.90
CA ALA A 16 2.97 0.22 4.61
C ALA A 16 4.43 -0.10 4.98
N ALA A 17 5.36 0.06 4.03
CA ALA A 17 6.79 -0.18 4.28
C ALA A 17 7.35 0.80 5.33
N GLY A 18 6.99 2.09 5.25
CA GLY A 18 7.39 3.09 6.23
C GLY A 18 6.81 2.80 7.62
N SER A 19 5.53 2.48 7.71
CA SER A 19 4.84 2.17 8.97
C SER A 19 5.38 0.90 9.63
N ILE A 20 5.67 -0.16 8.86
CA ILE A 20 6.30 -1.38 9.40
C ILE A 20 7.68 -1.04 9.97
N THR A 21 8.48 -0.26 9.24
CA THR A 21 9.81 0.14 9.69
C THR A 21 9.74 0.96 10.98
N LEU A 22 8.82 1.91 11.06
CA LEU A 22 8.58 2.74 12.25
C LEU A 22 8.08 1.91 13.44
N ALA A 23 7.26 0.89 13.20
CA ALA A 23 6.74 0.01 14.25
C ALA A 23 7.84 -0.80 14.98
N TYR A 24 9.00 -1.03 14.34
CA TYR A 24 10.14 -1.67 15.01
C TYR A 24 10.85 -0.75 16.02
N PHE A 25 10.62 0.55 15.97
CA PHE A 25 11.23 1.50 16.90
C PHE A 25 10.22 1.85 18.01
N SER A 26 10.41 1.29 19.21
CA SER A 26 9.55 1.58 20.37
C SER A 26 10.03 2.82 21.14
N SER A 27 10.02 3.98 20.48
CA SER A 27 10.38 5.26 21.13
C SER A 27 9.31 6.32 20.90
N PHE A 28 9.18 7.27 21.83
CA PHE A 28 8.29 8.42 21.67
C PHE A 28 8.54 9.19 20.35
N VAL A 29 9.80 9.24 19.91
CA VAL A 29 10.20 9.85 18.63
C VAL A 29 9.61 9.06 17.45
N ALA A 30 9.55 7.74 17.53
CA ALA A 30 8.97 6.90 16.49
C ALA A 30 7.44 7.02 16.42
N GLU A 31 6.76 7.21 17.55
CA GLU A 31 5.32 7.49 17.57
C GLU A 31 4.99 8.83 16.90
N ALA A 32 5.73 9.89 17.26
CA ALA A 32 5.58 11.20 16.63
C ALA A 32 5.90 11.17 15.13
N ALA A 33 6.97 10.46 14.75
CA ALA A 33 7.33 10.25 13.35
C ALA A 33 6.26 9.43 12.60
N GLY A 34 5.62 8.46 13.26
CA GLY A 34 4.51 7.69 12.71
C GLY A 34 3.30 8.57 12.40
N LEU A 35 2.93 9.48 13.31
CA LEU A 35 1.84 10.44 13.09
C LEU A 35 2.16 11.42 11.95
N LEU A 36 3.38 11.94 11.90
CA LEU A 36 3.85 12.79 10.79
C LEU A 36 3.83 12.03 9.47
N TRP A 37 4.30 10.77 9.45
CA TRP A 37 4.29 9.92 8.28
C TRP A 37 2.87 9.67 7.75
N LEU A 38 1.93 9.41 8.66
CA LEU A 38 0.51 9.28 8.33
C LEU A 38 -0.05 10.58 7.76
N ALA A 39 0.23 11.74 8.36
CA ALA A 39 -0.23 13.03 7.86
C ALA A 39 0.31 13.34 6.46
N VAL A 40 1.59 13.07 6.20
CA VAL A 40 2.22 13.25 4.88
C VAL A 40 1.60 12.32 3.84
N CYS A 41 1.38 11.05 4.19
CA CYS A 41 0.76 10.08 3.28
C CYS A 41 -0.72 10.42 3.00
N ALA A 42 -1.45 10.90 4.00
CA ALA A 42 -2.83 11.37 3.83
C ALA A 42 -2.91 12.60 2.92
N ALA A 43 -2.03 13.59 3.12
CA ALA A 43 -1.95 14.76 2.25
C ALA A 43 -1.55 14.39 0.81
N ALA A 44 -0.61 13.46 0.66
CA ALA A 44 -0.23 12.91 -0.64
C ALA A 44 -1.40 12.20 -1.33
N LEU A 45 -2.20 11.44 -0.58
CA LEU A 45 -3.38 10.76 -1.11
C LEU A 45 -4.46 11.74 -1.53
N VAL A 46 -4.78 12.74 -0.72
CA VAL A 46 -5.73 13.81 -1.07
C VAL A 46 -5.29 14.52 -2.35
N LYS A 47 -4.00 14.86 -2.44
CA LYS A 47 -3.43 15.45 -3.65
C LYS A 47 -3.55 14.50 -4.85
N LEU A 48 -3.28 13.21 -4.69
CA LEU A 48 -3.38 12.21 -5.76
C LEU A 48 -4.83 12.01 -6.25
N VAL A 49 -5.79 12.03 -5.34
CA VAL A 49 -7.22 11.97 -5.66
C VAL A 49 -7.64 13.22 -6.43
N TRP A 50 -7.19 14.40 -6.00
CA TRP A 50 -7.59 15.69 -6.57
C TRP A 50 -6.92 16.00 -7.92
N THR A 51 -5.59 15.92 -7.99
CA THR A 51 -4.82 16.31 -9.18
C THR A 51 -4.64 15.16 -10.16
N LYS A 52 -4.96 13.92 -9.77
CA LYS A 52 -4.74 12.67 -10.52
C LYS A 52 -3.30 12.46 -10.99
N LYS A 53 -2.36 13.30 -10.55
CA LYS A 53 -0.95 13.31 -10.97
C LYS A 53 -0.07 13.66 -9.78
N LEU A 54 0.79 12.72 -9.41
CA LEU A 54 1.91 12.94 -8.50
C LEU A 54 3.21 12.59 -9.24
N GLY A 55 3.87 13.62 -9.77
CA GLY A 55 5.13 13.45 -10.50
C GLY A 55 6.24 12.82 -9.66
N LEU A 56 6.18 12.96 -8.33
CA LEU A 56 7.12 12.35 -7.39
C LEU A 56 7.02 10.81 -7.39
N LEU A 57 5.80 10.26 -7.40
CA LEU A 57 5.56 8.81 -7.48
C LEU A 57 5.98 8.26 -8.84
N ALA A 58 5.70 8.98 -9.93
CA ALA A 58 6.13 8.59 -11.27
C ALA A 58 7.66 8.57 -11.40
N LYS A 59 8.36 9.59 -10.87
CA LYS A 59 9.83 9.66 -10.87
C LYS A 59 10.46 8.56 -10.02
N PHE A 60 9.85 8.22 -8.88
CA PHE A 60 10.27 7.11 -8.04
C PHE A 60 10.10 5.76 -8.75
N ALA A 61 8.94 5.53 -9.37
CA ALA A 61 8.67 4.32 -10.13
C ALA A 61 9.63 4.12 -11.31
N LYS A 62 10.01 5.21 -12.00
CA LYS A 62 11.02 5.16 -13.07
C LYS A 62 12.44 4.89 -12.56
N ARG A 63 12.82 5.44 -11.39
CA ARG A 63 14.16 5.21 -10.81
C ARG A 63 14.33 3.80 -10.23
N LEU A 64 13.28 3.24 -9.62
CA LEU A 64 13.34 1.97 -8.91
C LEU A 64 12.12 1.09 -9.29
N PRO A 65 12.06 0.60 -10.54
CA PRO A 65 10.87 -0.08 -11.06
C PRO A 65 10.55 -1.39 -10.32
N ARG A 66 11.58 -2.15 -9.94
CA ARG A 66 11.42 -3.40 -9.18
C ARG A 66 10.81 -3.16 -7.79
N LEU A 67 11.32 -2.18 -7.04
CA LEU A 67 10.78 -1.82 -5.72
C LEU A 67 9.37 -1.26 -5.83
N ALA A 68 9.12 -0.41 -6.83
CA ALA A 68 7.79 0.15 -7.06
C ALA A 68 6.75 -0.96 -7.28
N PHE A 69 7.11 -2.07 -7.92
CA PHE A 69 6.20 -3.20 -8.06
C PHE A 69 5.90 -3.91 -6.76
N PHE A 70 6.91 -4.24 -5.97
CA PHE A 70 6.72 -4.86 -4.66
C PHE A 70 5.84 -3.98 -3.77
N LEU A 71 6.09 -2.66 -3.76
CA LEU A 71 5.29 -1.68 -3.03
C LEU A 71 3.84 -1.63 -3.55
N THR A 72 3.66 -1.60 -4.87
CA THR A 72 2.32 -1.62 -5.48
C THR A 72 1.57 -2.91 -5.12
N ALA A 73 2.26 -4.05 -5.03
CA ALA A 73 1.65 -5.35 -4.70
C ALA A 73 1.13 -5.41 -3.25
N ILE A 74 1.81 -4.79 -2.29
CA ILE A 74 1.33 -4.68 -0.89
C ILE A 74 0.49 -3.44 -0.63
N GLY A 75 0.36 -2.57 -1.64
CA GLY A 75 -0.22 -1.25 -1.51
C GLY A 75 -1.71 -1.19 -1.20
N TRP A 76 -2.42 -2.31 -1.39
CA TRP A 76 -3.82 -2.43 -1.01
C TRP A 76 -4.02 -2.53 0.51
N LEU A 77 -3.00 -2.99 1.23
CA LEU A 77 -3.08 -3.38 2.64
C LEU A 77 -3.53 -2.23 3.57
N PRO A 78 -2.93 -1.02 3.54
CA PRO A 78 -3.38 0.05 4.42
C PRO A 78 -4.80 0.51 4.11
N TYR A 79 -5.23 0.47 2.85
CA TYR A 79 -6.60 0.83 2.46
C TYR A 79 -7.62 -0.20 2.91
N ALA A 80 -7.32 -1.49 2.76
CA ALA A 80 -8.20 -2.56 3.22
C ALA A 80 -8.30 -2.58 4.74
N VAL A 81 -7.18 -2.44 5.46
CA VAL A 81 -7.15 -2.43 6.93
C VAL A 81 -7.92 -1.23 7.48
N THR A 82 -7.74 -0.04 6.91
CA THR A 82 -8.47 1.16 7.37
C THR A 82 -9.97 1.04 7.13
N LEU A 83 -10.39 0.60 5.95
CA LEU A 83 -11.80 0.42 5.62
C LEU A 83 -12.45 -0.66 6.49
N PHE A 84 -11.76 -1.77 6.70
CA PHE A 84 -12.21 -2.85 7.59
C PHE A 84 -12.32 -2.38 9.06
N SER A 85 -11.33 -1.64 9.55
CA SER A 85 -11.34 -1.09 10.91
C SER A 85 -12.49 -0.10 11.10
N PHE A 86 -12.76 0.73 10.10
CA PHE A 86 -13.91 1.63 10.08
C PHE A 86 -15.23 0.85 10.13
N ALA A 87 -15.38 -0.18 9.30
CA ALA A 87 -16.57 -1.02 9.28
C ALA A 87 -16.82 -1.72 10.63
N LEU A 88 -15.77 -2.26 11.26
CA LEU A 88 -15.88 -2.87 12.59
C LEU A 88 -16.22 -1.84 13.68
N SER A 89 -15.66 -0.64 13.61
CA SER A 89 -15.98 0.44 14.54
C SER A 89 -17.46 0.82 14.47
N VAL A 90 -18.00 0.98 13.25
CA VAL A 90 -19.43 1.25 13.03
C VAL A 90 -20.29 0.07 13.49
N ALA A 91 -19.90 -1.16 13.22
CA ALA A 91 -20.64 -2.34 13.70
C ALA A 91 -20.64 -2.40 15.24
N GLY A 92 -19.56 -2.01 15.89
CA GLY A 92 -19.44 -1.97 17.35
C GLY A 92 -20.35 -0.92 18.02
N THR A 93 -20.75 0.15 17.33
CA THR A 93 -21.73 1.11 17.90
C THR A 93 -23.16 0.59 17.85
N VAL A 94 -23.47 -0.31 16.92
CA VAL A 94 -24.81 -0.91 16.75
C VAL A 94 -24.96 -2.19 17.58
N ILE A 95 -23.89 -2.97 17.71
CA ILE A 95 -23.90 -4.27 18.39
C ILE A 95 -23.44 -4.08 19.85
N THR A 96 -24.41 -3.99 20.77
CA THR A 96 -24.17 -3.76 22.21
C THR A 96 -24.20 -5.03 23.05
N GLY A 97 -24.67 -6.15 22.50
CA GLY A 97 -24.77 -7.44 23.21
C GLY A 97 -23.41 -8.11 23.41
N GLU A 98 -23.22 -8.79 24.54
CA GLU A 98 -21.96 -9.46 24.92
C GLU A 98 -21.53 -10.54 23.90
N LEU A 99 -22.49 -11.32 23.39
CA LEU A 99 -22.26 -12.30 22.33
C LEU A 99 -21.79 -11.64 21.02
N GLY A 100 -22.37 -10.48 20.70
CA GLY A 100 -22.02 -9.70 19.52
C GLY A 100 -20.63 -9.08 19.64
N ARG A 101 -20.28 -8.55 20.82
CA ARG A 101 -18.94 -8.05 21.11
C ARG A 101 -17.87 -9.14 20.98
N LEU A 102 -18.17 -10.35 21.47
CA LEU A 102 -17.28 -11.51 21.32
C LEU A 102 -17.09 -11.89 19.84
N ALA A 103 -18.16 -11.87 19.04
CA ALA A 103 -18.10 -12.12 17.60
C ALA A 103 -17.24 -11.06 16.87
N LEU A 104 -17.40 -9.78 17.20
CA LEU A 104 -16.59 -8.68 16.67
C LEU A 104 -15.08 -8.87 16.94
N ILE A 105 -14.72 -9.24 18.17
CA ILE A 105 -13.33 -9.53 18.55
C ILE A 105 -12.78 -10.72 17.75
N ASN A 106 -13.58 -11.78 17.62
CA ASN A 106 -13.16 -12.96 16.87
C ASN A 106 -12.98 -12.67 15.37
N ILE A 107 -13.86 -11.87 14.77
CA ILE A 107 -13.75 -11.40 13.39
C ILE A 107 -12.49 -10.54 13.20
N TYR A 108 -12.18 -9.65 14.16
CA TYR A 108 -10.96 -8.86 14.14
C TYR A 108 -9.71 -9.76 14.17
N ASN A 109 -9.67 -10.74 15.07
CA ASN A 109 -8.56 -11.69 15.16
C ASN A 109 -8.42 -12.54 13.90
N LEU A 110 -9.53 -13.04 13.35
CA LEU A 110 -9.52 -13.80 12.09
C LEU A 110 -8.98 -12.95 10.94
N SER A 111 -9.32 -11.66 10.90
CA SER A 111 -8.84 -10.74 9.87
C SER A 111 -7.33 -10.61 9.87
N SER A 112 -6.67 -10.69 11.03
CA SER A 112 -5.21 -10.62 11.12
C SER A 112 -4.53 -11.71 10.29
N TYR A 113 -5.03 -12.94 10.35
CA TYR A 113 -4.54 -14.06 9.54
C TYR A 113 -4.80 -13.84 8.04
N VAL A 114 -5.94 -13.25 7.69
CA VAL A 114 -6.26 -12.91 6.29
C VAL A 114 -5.30 -11.85 5.75
N TRP A 115 -4.97 -10.82 6.54
CA TRP A 115 -4.00 -9.79 6.15
C TRP A 115 -2.61 -10.37 5.97
N THR A 116 -2.14 -11.20 6.91
CA THR A 116 -0.83 -11.87 6.80
C THR A 116 -0.78 -12.79 5.58
N GLY A 117 -1.82 -13.61 5.36
CA GLY A 117 -1.91 -14.48 4.20
C GLY A 117 -1.90 -13.69 2.89
N GLY A 118 -2.73 -12.65 2.79
CA GLY A 118 -2.79 -11.77 1.63
C GLY A 118 -1.46 -11.08 1.34
N LEU A 119 -0.73 -10.66 2.38
CA LEU A 119 0.60 -10.06 2.25
C LEU A 119 1.60 -11.08 1.68
N VAL A 120 1.67 -12.29 2.25
CA VAL A 120 2.55 -13.36 1.77
C VAL A 120 2.25 -13.73 0.32
N PHE A 121 0.97 -13.91 -0.03
CA PHE A 121 0.57 -14.17 -1.42
C PHE A 121 0.92 -13.01 -2.36
N SER A 122 0.71 -11.76 -1.95
CA SER A 122 1.02 -10.57 -2.76
C SER A 122 2.53 -10.46 -3.02
N LEU A 123 3.35 -10.69 -2.01
CA LEU A 123 4.81 -10.70 -2.15
C LEU A 123 5.28 -11.91 -2.97
N GLY A 124 4.76 -13.10 -2.72
CA GLY A 124 5.09 -14.31 -3.48
C GLY A 124 4.79 -14.16 -4.97
N TYR A 125 3.61 -13.60 -5.30
CA TYR A 125 3.26 -13.25 -6.67
C TYR A 125 4.19 -12.20 -7.27
N ALA A 126 4.58 -11.19 -6.49
CA ALA A 126 5.52 -10.16 -6.94
C ALA A 126 6.91 -10.75 -7.23
N VAL A 127 7.41 -11.64 -6.37
CA VAL A 127 8.68 -12.37 -6.59
C VAL A 127 8.59 -13.21 -7.86
N TYR A 128 7.51 -13.97 -8.05
CA TYR A 128 7.31 -14.77 -9.26
C TYR A 128 7.36 -13.90 -10.54
N ARG A 129 6.62 -12.79 -10.56
CA ARG A 129 6.59 -11.87 -11.72
C ARG A 129 7.95 -11.20 -11.99
N VAL A 130 8.64 -10.77 -10.94
CA VAL A 130 9.93 -10.05 -11.08
C VAL A 130 11.05 -10.99 -11.51
N PHE A 131 11.16 -12.18 -10.93
CA PHE A 131 12.29 -13.07 -11.16
C PHE A 131 12.05 -14.13 -12.25
N TYR A 132 10.82 -14.62 -12.40
CA TYR A 132 10.52 -15.71 -13.33
C TYR A 132 9.85 -15.24 -14.62
N LYS A 133 8.98 -14.23 -14.55
CA LYS A 133 8.26 -13.73 -15.74
C LYS A 133 8.96 -12.57 -16.45
N LYS A 134 9.90 -11.86 -15.78
CA LYS A 134 10.65 -10.70 -16.32
C LYS A 134 9.76 -9.62 -16.96
N ASP A 135 8.53 -9.42 -16.49
CA ASP A 135 7.64 -8.37 -17.03
C ASP A 135 8.19 -6.93 -16.88
N TYR A 136 9.33 -6.77 -16.19
CA TYR A 136 10.03 -5.51 -15.96
C TYR A 136 11.02 -5.13 -17.06
N ASP A 137 11.50 -6.09 -17.83
CA ASP A 137 12.49 -5.83 -18.88
C ASP A 137 11.78 -5.28 -20.15
N GLU A 138 10.56 -5.73 -20.46
CA GLU A 138 9.84 -5.32 -21.68
C GLU A 138 9.26 -3.88 -21.63
N ASP A 139 8.80 -3.40 -20.47
CA ASP A 139 8.27 -2.03 -20.33
C ASP A 139 9.38 -0.96 -20.23
N GLY A 140 10.61 -1.36 -19.89
CA GLY A 140 11.78 -0.47 -19.81
C GLY A 140 12.42 -0.19 -21.18
N ASP A 141 12.37 -1.16 -22.07
CA ASP A 141 12.94 -1.04 -23.42
C ASP A 141 12.00 -0.28 -24.37
N ALA A 142 10.68 -0.39 -24.18
CA ALA A 142 9.70 0.32 -25.01
C ALA A 142 9.71 1.86 -24.78
N GLU A 143 9.91 2.34 -23.55
CA GLU A 143 9.95 3.79 -23.26
C GLU A 143 11.33 4.42 -23.58
N CYS A 144 12.41 3.63 -23.65
CA CYS A 144 13.75 4.10 -24.03
C CYS A 144 13.94 4.23 -25.55
N VAL A 145 13.23 3.43 -26.35
CA VAL A 145 13.26 3.54 -27.81
C VAL A 145 12.48 4.76 -28.30
N GLU A 146 11.36 5.12 -27.66
CA GLU A 146 10.53 6.24 -28.11
C GLU A 146 11.18 7.63 -27.83
N ASN A 147 12.00 7.73 -26.78
CA ASN A 147 12.70 8.98 -26.44
C ASN A 147 14.06 9.16 -27.15
N SER A 148 14.56 8.17 -27.88
CA SER A 148 15.78 8.28 -28.68
C SER A 148 15.51 8.55 -30.17
N ALA A 149 14.26 8.56 -30.59
CA ALA A 149 13.83 8.86 -31.96
C ALA A 149 13.43 10.33 -32.20
N ILE A 150 13.52 11.19 -31.18
CA ILE A 150 13.28 12.63 -31.30
C ILE A 150 14.57 13.36 -30.95
N VAL A 151 15.50 13.37 -31.92
CA VAL A 151 16.58 14.36 -32.05
C VAL A 151 16.22 15.26 -33.22
#